data_AF-A0A5B7C8B5-F1
#
_entry.id   AF-A0A5B7C8B5-F1
#
_cell.length_a   1.000
_cell.length_b   1.000
_cell.length_c   1.000
_cell.angle_alpha   90.00
_cell.angle_beta   90.00
_cell.angle_gamma   90.00
#
_symmetry.space_group_name_H-M   'P 1'
#
loop_
_entity.id
_entity.type
_entity.pdbx_description
1 polymer ?
#
loop_
_entity_poly.entity_id
_entity_poly.type
_entity_poly.pdbx_seq_one_letter_code
_entity_poly.pdbx_strand_id
1 'polypeptide(L)'
;FLQQSSVEWCSSLWLDVIREIDPTFRRTVIVVSKFDNRLKEFSDRLEVDRYLSASGYLGENIHPFFVALPKDRSTVSNDEFRRQISHVDIEVLRHLREGVKGGFDEEK
;
A
#
# COMPACT_ATOMS: atom_id res chain seq x y z
N PHE A 1 0.44 23.37 2.93
CA PHE A 1 0.09 22.56 1.74
C PHE A 1 0.02 21.11 2.14
N LEU A 2 -1.19 20.55 2.32
CA LEU A 2 -1.36 19.09 2.34
C LEU A 2 -1.51 18.70 0.88
N GLN A 3 -0.42 18.28 0.25
CA GLN A 3 -0.49 17.73 -1.10
C GLN A 3 -1.50 16.60 -1.08
N GLN A 4 -2.51 16.74 -1.93
CA GLN A 4 -3.51 15.74 -2.19
C GLN A 4 -2.78 14.43 -2.51
N SER A 5 -3.25 13.32 -1.92
CA SER A 5 -2.68 11.97 -2.07
C SER A 5 -2.79 11.38 -3.49
N SER A 6 -2.96 12.26 -4.49
CA SER A 6 -2.87 11.98 -5.92
C SER A 6 -1.42 11.79 -6.39
N VAL A 7 -0.44 12.30 -5.63
CA VAL A 7 0.98 12.08 -5.88
C VAL A 7 1.25 10.57 -5.83
N GLU A 8 1.69 9.98 -6.95
CA GLU A 8 2.23 8.61 -6.93
C GLU A 8 3.27 8.58 -5.82
N TRP A 9 3.10 7.74 -4.79
CA TRP A 9 3.94 7.83 -3.58
C TRP A 9 5.44 7.61 -3.88
N CYS A 10 5.76 7.05 -5.06
CA CYS A 10 7.09 7.00 -5.65
C CYS A 10 7.74 8.37 -5.89
N SER A 11 6.93 9.42 -6.03
CA SER A 11 7.37 10.82 -6.19
C SER A 11 7.39 11.59 -4.87
N SER A 12 7.24 10.89 -3.74
CA SER A 12 7.46 11.48 -2.42
C SER A 12 8.91 11.95 -2.32
N LEU A 13 9.11 13.25 -2.07
CA LEU A 13 10.42 13.86 -1.82
C LEU A 13 11.24 13.13 -0.74
N TRP A 14 10.57 12.38 0.14
CA TRP A 14 11.20 11.59 1.19
C TRP A 14 11.94 10.36 0.69
N LEU A 15 11.57 9.80 -0.45
CA LEU A 15 12.23 8.60 -0.96
C LEU A 15 13.68 8.88 -1.35
N ASP A 16 13.96 10.05 -1.93
CA ASP A 16 15.33 10.47 -2.25
C ASP A 16 16.16 10.67 -0.98
N VAL A 17 15.59 11.35 0.03
CA VAL A 17 16.24 11.57 1.33
C VAL A 17 16.54 10.25 2.04
N ILE A 18 15.59 9.30 2.02
CA ILE A 18 15.79 7.98 2.62
C ILE A 18 16.89 7.22 1.87
N ARG A 19 16.93 7.29 0.53
CA ARG A 19 17.95 6.60 -0.25
C ARG A 19 19.35 7.16 -0.01
N GLU A 20 19.50 8.46 0.24
CA GLU A 20 20.79 9.05 0.66
C GLU A 20 21.31 8.42 1.96
N ILE A 21 20.41 8.03 2.87
CA ILE A 21 20.74 7.44 4.17
C ILE A 21 20.89 5.91 4.07
N ASP A 22 19.99 5.24 3.37
CA ASP A 22 19.94 3.78 3.21
C ASP A 22 19.67 3.41 1.74
N PRO A 23 20.70 3.41 0.87
CA PRO A 23 20.54 3.20 -0.57
C PRO A 23 19.92 1.85 -0.96
N THR A 24 20.03 0.86 -0.08
CA THR A 24 19.55 -0.51 -0.31
C THR A 24 18.31 -0.86 0.51
N PHE A 25 17.74 0.11 1.24
CA PHE A 25 16.59 -0.08 2.13
C PHE A 25 16.73 -1.24 3.14
N ARG A 26 17.96 -1.65 3.50
CA ARG A 26 18.21 -2.81 4.39
C ARG A 26 17.73 -2.59 5.82
N ARG A 27 17.64 -1.34 6.24
CA ARG A 27 17.20 -0.92 7.59
C ARG A 27 15.96 -0.04 7.53
N THR A 28 15.26 -0.06 6.40
CA THR A 28 14.08 0.77 6.13
C THR A 28 12.89 -0.13 5.84
N VAL A 29 11.79 0.08 6.57
CA VAL A 29 10.51 -0.56 6.28
C VAL A 29 9.59 0.46 5.61
N ILE A 30 9.01 0.09 4.48
CA ILE A 30 8.10 0.94 3.72
C ILE A 30 6.68 0.45 3.93
N VAL A 31 5.80 1.37 4.33
CA VAL A 31 4.39 1.08 4.58
C VAL A 31 3.52 2.06 3.79
N VAL A 32 2.75 1.54 2.85
CA VAL A 32 1.80 2.30 2.04
C VAL A 32 0.45 2.34 2.76
N SER A 33 0.20 3.43 3.47
CA SER A 33 -1.08 3.65 4.17
C SER A 33 -2.19 4.10 3.23
N LYS A 34 -3.46 3.84 3.61
CA LYS A 34 -4.67 4.22 2.85
C LYS A 34 -4.72 3.58 1.46
N PHE A 35 -4.18 2.37 1.34
CA PHE A 35 -4.08 1.64 0.09
C PHE A 35 -5.45 1.42 -0.57
N ASP A 36 -6.49 1.27 0.26
CA ASP A 36 -7.89 1.12 -0.15
C ASP A 36 -8.40 2.23 -1.08
N ASN A 37 -7.85 3.44 -0.97
CA ASN A 37 -8.26 4.56 -1.84
C ASN A 37 -7.88 4.37 -3.30
N ARG A 38 -6.87 3.52 -3.60
CA ARG A 38 -6.38 3.26 -4.95
C ARG A 38 -6.87 1.94 -5.53
N LEU A 39 -7.53 1.09 -4.75
CA LEU A 39 -7.99 -0.24 -5.20
C LEU A 39 -8.86 -0.20 -6.46
N LYS A 40 -9.70 0.83 -6.59
CA LYS A 40 -10.58 1.01 -7.75
C LYS A 40 -9.82 1.36 -9.03
N GLU A 41 -8.58 1.84 -8.91
CA GLU A 41 -7.73 2.21 -10.04
C GLU A 41 -6.97 0.98 -10.57
N PHE A 42 -6.88 -0.11 -9.80
CA PHE A 42 -6.19 -1.33 -10.22
C PHE A 42 -7.12 -2.26 -11.00
N SER A 43 -6.80 -2.46 -12.27
CA SER A 43 -7.50 -3.37 -13.18
C SER A 43 -6.65 -4.59 -13.54
N ASP A 44 -5.32 -4.47 -13.49
CA ASP A 44 -4.37 -5.55 -13.82
C ASP A 44 -3.23 -5.67 -12.81
N ARG A 45 -2.68 -6.89 -12.65
CA ARG A 45 -1.60 -7.20 -11.71
C ARG A 45 -0.39 -6.28 -11.89
N LEU A 46 -0.06 -5.93 -13.13
CA LEU A 46 1.09 -5.07 -13.41
C LEU A 46 0.93 -3.65 -12.85
N GLU A 47 -0.30 -3.15 -12.71
CA GLU A 47 -0.57 -1.85 -12.11
C GLU A 47 -0.32 -1.88 -10.60
N VAL A 48 -0.71 -2.98 -9.95
CA VAL A 48 -0.44 -3.23 -8.53
C VAL A 48 1.08 -3.35 -8.30
N ASP A 49 1.76 -4.20 -9.09
CA ASP A 49 3.21 -4.40 -8.99
C ASP A 49 3.98 -3.10 -9.27
N ARG A 50 3.56 -2.31 -10.27
CA ARG A 50 4.16 -1.00 -10.56
C ARG A 50 3.94 -0.02 -9.42
N TYR A 51 2.74 0.00 -8.85
CA TYR A 51 2.43 0.88 -7.73
C TYR A 51 3.25 0.52 -6.49
N LEU A 52 3.33 -0.77 -6.12
CA LEU A 52 4.08 -1.24 -4.95
C LEU A 52 5.60 -1.13 -5.14
N SER A 53 6.12 -1.30 -6.36
CA SER A 53 7.55 -1.09 -6.64
C SER A 53 7.95 0.39 -6.75
N ALA A 54 7.00 1.32 -6.54
CA ALA A 54 7.19 2.75 -6.77
C ALA A 54 7.72 3.02 -8.20
N SER A 55 7.13 2.37 -9.21
CA SER A 55 7.58 2.43 -10.62
C SER A 55 9.04 1.98 -10.80
N GLY A 56 9.46 0.97 -10.03
CA GLY A 56 10.83 0.44 -10.04
C GLY A 56 11.82 1.19 -9.15
N TYR A 57 11.40 2.27 -8.48
CA TYR A 57 12.27 3.05 -7.61
C TYR A 57 12.80 2.22 -6.42
N LEU A 58 12.04 1.27 -5.90
CA LEU A 58 12.52 0.46 -4.77
C LEU A 58 13.49 -0.67 -5.14
N GLY A 59 13.68 -0.93 -6.43
CA GLY A 59 14.42 -2.10 -6.89
C GLY A 59 13.63 -3.41 -6.72
N GLU A 60 14.21 -4.52 -7.17
CA GLU A 60 13.49 -5.80 -7.29
C GLU A 60 13.28 -6.55 -5.98
N ASN A 61 14.04 -6.23 -4.92
CA ASN A 61 14.05 -7.01 -3.68
C ASN A 61 13.33 -6.32 -2.50
N ILE A 62 12.71 -5.17 -2.74
CA ILE A 62 12.04 -4.40 -1.70
C ILE A 62 10.53 -4.50 -1.90
N HIS A 63 9.87 -5.07 -0.90
CA HIS A 63 8.44 -5.34 -0.91
C HIS A 63 7.77 -4.49 0.17
N PRO A 64 7.10 -3.38 -0.20
CA PRO A 64 6.39 -2.58 0.77
C PRO A 64 5.21 -3.32 1.36
N PHE A 65 4.98 -3.07 2.65
CA PHE A 65 3.70 -3.40 3.26
C PHE A 65 2.65 -2.38 2.81
N PHE A 66 1.40 -2.81 2.72
CA PHE A 66 0.27 -1.90 2.55
C PHE A 66 -0.69 -2.06 3.71
N VAL A 67 -1.38 -0.98 4.06
CA VAL A 67 -2.38 -0.98 5.13
C VAL A 67 -3.53 -0.06 4.79
N ALA A 68 -4.75 -0.50 5.10
CA ALA A 68 -5.95 0.30 5.06
C ALA A 68 -6.64 0.23 6.43
N LEU A 69 -7.30 1.31 6.82
CA LEU A 69 -7.99 1.41 8.10
C LEU A 69 -9.49 1.67 7.86
N PRO A 70 -10.36 1.25 8.79
CA PRO A 70 -11.78 1.58 8.73
C PRO A 70 -11.99 3.10 8.61
N LYS A 71 -12.81 3.52 7.63
CA LYS A 71 -13.08 4.95 7.36
C LYS A 71 -14.00 5.56 8.41
N ASP A 72 -14.93 4.76 8.93
CA ASP A 72 -15.90 5.20 9.90
C ASP A 72 -15.28 5.22 11.29
N ARG A 73 -15.10 6.43 11.83
CA ARG A 73 -14.75 6.67 13.23
C ARG A 73 -16.01 6.71 14.08
N SER A 74 -16.88 5.71 13.95
CA SER A 74 -17.92 5.51 14.93
C SER A 74 -17.28 5.18 16.29
N THR A 75 -17.92 5.56 17.38
CA THR A 75 -17.40 5.30 18.74
C THR A 75 -17.57 3.82 19.06
N VAL A 76 -16.66 2.99 18.54
CA VAL A 76 -16.62 1.55 18.76
C VAL A 76 -15.59 1.19 19.82
N SER A 77 -15.74 0.02 20.44
CA SER A 77 -14.71 -0.48 21.37
C SER A 77 -13.40 -0.79 20.62
N ASN A 78 -12.29 -0.84 21.34
CA ASN A 78 -10.99 -1.20 20.76
C ASN A 78 -11.00 -2.59 20.11
N ASP A 79 -11.73 -3.55 20.69
CA ASP A 79 -11.82 -4.90 20.15
C ASP A 79 -12.64 -4.95 18.87
N GLU A 80 -13.70 -4.16 18.79
CA GLU A 80 -14.48 -4.01 17.57
C GLU A 80 -13.68 -3.29 16.48
N PHE A 81 -12.92 -2.26 16.84
CA PHE A 81 -12.04 -1.58 15.88
C PHE A 81 -10.97 -2.53 15.32
N ARG A 82 -10.38 -3.40 16.14
CA ARG A 82 -9.43 -4.44 15.68
C ARG A 82 -10.09 -5.43 14.71
N ARG A 83 -11.33 -5.84 14.96
CA ARG A 83 -12.09 -6.69 14.03
C ARG A 83 -12.36 -5.97 12.71
N GLN A 84 -12.71 -4.69 12.75
CA GLN A 84 -12.91 -3.90 11.55
C GLN A 84 -11.62 -3.75 10.73
N ILE A 85 -10.46 -3.59 11.37
CA ILE A 85 -9.16 -3.59 10.68
C ILE A 85 -8.96 -4.93 9.95
N SER A 86 -9.18 -6.05 10.65
CA SER A 86 -9.08 -7.38 10.03
C SER A 86 -10.05 -7.56 8.87
N HIS A 87 -11.27 -7.03 8.97
CA HIS A 87 -12.24 -7.08 7.88
C HIS A 87 -11.79 -6.26 6.66
N VAL A 88 -11.28 -5.04 6.88
CA VAL A 88 -10.74 -4.19 5.80
C VAL A 88 -9.58 -4.89 5.10
N ASP A 89 -8.68 -5.54 5.85
CA ASP A 89 -7.55 -6.28 5.29
C ASP A 89 -8.00 -7.44 4.38
N ILE A 90 -8.99 -8.22 4.84
CA ILE A 90 -9.61 -9.28 4.05
C ILE A 90 -10.25 -8.73 2.76
N GLU A 91 -10.96 -7.61 2.84
CA GLU A 91 -11.59 -7.00 1.66
C GLU A 91 -10.56 -6.49 0.65
N VAL A 92 -9.47 -5.89 1.11
CA VAL A 92 -8.34 -5.45 0.28
C VAL A 92 -7.74 -6.65 -0.46
N LEU A 93 -7.36 -7.71 0.27
CA LEU A 93 -6.78 -8.92 -0.32
C LEU A 93 -7.75 -9.60 -1.28
N ARG A 94 -9.03 -9.68 -0.93
CA ARG A 94 -10.06 -10.24 -1.82
C ARG A 94 -10.16 -9.44 -3.12
N HIS A 95 -10.19 -8.10 -3.06
CA HIS A 95 -10.20 -7.27 -4.27
C HIS A 95 -8.95 -7.47 -5.12
N LEU A 96 -7.78 -7.56 -4.49
CA LEU A 96 -6.52 -7.82 -5.18
C LEU A 96 -6.48 -9.20 -5.86
N ARG A 97 -7.09 -10.23 -5.27
CA ARG A 97 -7.18 -11.59 -5.85
C ARG A 97 -8.23 -11.71 -6.96
N GLU A 98 -9.43 -11.17 -6.73
CA GLU A 98 -10.61 -11.41 -7.57
C GLU A 98 -10.92 -10.26 -8.53
N GLY A 99 -10.65 -9.02 -8.11
CA GLY A 99 -10.98 -7.80 -8.83
C GLY A 99 -9.90 -7.35 -9.81
N VAL A 100 -8.69 -7.90 -9.71
CA VAL A 100 -7.54 -7.55 -10.54
C VAL A 100 -7.24 -8.69 -11.51
N LYS A 101 -7.13 -8.36 -12.80
CA LYS A 101 -6.76 -9.33 -13.83
C LYS A 101 -5.36 -9.86 -13.57
N GLY A 102 -5.19 -11.18 -13.62
CA GLY A 102 -3.92 -11.85 -13.31
C GLY A 102 -3.70 -12.10 -11.81
N GLY A 103 -4.61 -11.64 -10.94
CA GLY A 103 -4.57 -11.84 -9.49
C GLY A 103 -3.43 -11.11 -8.79
N PHE A 104 -3.45 -11.18 -7.46
CA PHE A 104 -2.36 -10.71 -6.62
C PHE A 104 -1.63 -11.89 -5.99
N ASP A 105 -0.31 -11.77 -5.95
CA ASP A 105 0.61 -12.80 -5.48
C ASP A 105 1.13 -12.39 -4.11
N GLU A 106 0.59 -12.99 -3.06
CA GLU A 106 0.92 -12.66 -1.67
C GLU A 106 2.27 -13.21 -1.21
N GLU A 107 2.86 -14.14 -1.97
CA GLU A 107 4.15 -14.77 -1.63
C GLU A 107 5.34 -14.13 -2.35
N LYS A 108 5.10 -13.08 -3.14
CA LYS A 108 6.14 -12.32 -3.83
C LYS A 108 6.64 -11.18 -2.94
#